data_AF-A0A1W1C943-F1
#
_entry.id   AF-A0A1W1C943-F1
#
_cell.length_a   1.000
_cell.length_b   1.000
_cell.length_c   1.000
_cell.angle_alpha   90.00
_cell.angle_beta   90.00
_cell.angle_gamma   90.00
#
_symmetry.space_group_name_H-M   'P 1'
#
loop_
_entity.id
_entity.type
_entity.pdbx_description
1 polymer ?
#
loop_
_entity_poly.entity_id
_entity_poly.type
_entity_poly.pdbx_seq_one_letter_code
_entity_poly.pdbx_strand_id
1 'polypeptide(L)'
;MKQIKIATTLSAIIVASATQLVADDTNTTIEATAAPIAINSVSDAFAKGKIKGLLRYGAQHRDSNYHVLQDAPSDTAHNKVQAYSAIGGYLGYETAPLYNISIGATFYTSNPLGNNPDDEKGLGGLYEKDGGQDSYNVLGEAFVKYSDGENLIKIGRQEMPDYRFVSLSNIRMTPFTHEGVVYENSMIDGLKINLAYITGQKDRNGIVFDDMVRSARVKTGCGAVDATGNCVNSGSKMLIRGDFDPANFDSSGNYSGEDKEMPMVGAIYKQDSYKVEAWDYLVNDFVNTLYLYGEYKMDISDEWGLSLAAQYANQQDVGSSVAGNIDTWFYGLKATATASNGMLFFIGYNEVSYNEASYDGGTLFVRWGTPQMFNSFQVQDSELAGTKSIGVGAQFDLGALGILDSTVIRFRYANYDMPDDLDMIDARQDRSEATFDLRYSFTKSSGFGIFTQMDGLSIQFRLAYDDFKTDYDLEAYKELHGYNVFSVTDDFVDARIYIDYIF
;
A
#
# COMPACT_ATOMS: atom_id res chain seq x y z
N MET A 1 -60.57 -13.81 15.70
CA MET A 1 -60.60 -12.74 16.73
C MET A 1 -59.50 -13.03 17.73
N LYS A 2 -58.53 -12.10 17.88
CA LYS A 2 -57.44 -12.02 18.90
C LYS A 2 -56.41 -13.16 18.95
N GLN A 3 -55.22 -12.95 18.38
CA GLN A 3 -54.03 -12.24 18.91
C GLN A 3 -53.14 -13.14 19.78
N ILE A 4 -52.04 -13.62 19.18
CA ILE A 4 -50.80 -13.91 19.89
C ILE A 4 -49.77 -12.96 19.29
N LYS A 5 -49.35 -11.98 20.08
CA LYS A 5 -48.23 -11.09 19.77
C LYS A 5 -46.96 -11.78 20.25
N ILE A 6 -46.07 -12.13 19.33
CA ILE A 6 -44.65 -12.32 19.64
C ILE A 6 -43.94 -11.21 18.90
N ALA A 7 -43.49 -10.23 19.67
CA ALA A 7 -42.52 -9.25 19.23
C ALA A 7 -41.16 -9.93 19.24
N THR A 8 -40.54 -10.06 18.07
CA THR A 8 -39.12 -10.39 17.98
C THR A 8 -38.43 -9.19 17.38
N THR A 9 -37.70 -8.50 18.25
CA THR A 9 -36.88 -7.35 17.97
C THR A 9 -35.62 -7.78 17.22
N LEU A 10 -35.32 -7.04 16.16
CA LEU A 10 -34.01 -6.73 15.58
C LEU A 10 -32.79 -7.26 16.35
N SER A 11 -31.93 -8.04 15.68
CA SER A 11 -30.50 -8.06 15.95
C SER A 11 -29.74 -8.22 14.64
N ALA A 12 -28.99 -7.18 14.32
CA ALA A 12 -28.13 -7.05 13.15
C ALA A 12 -26.98 -8.06 13.23
N ILE A 13 -26.76 -8.79 12.13
CA ILE A 13 -25.50 -9.46 11.85
C ILE A 13 -24.89 -8.72 10.67
N ILE A 14 -24.10 -7.69 10.99
CA ILE A 14 -23.24 -7.00 10.03
C ILE A 14 -21.98 -7.86 9.92
N VAL A 15 -21.83 -8.61 8.81
CA VAL A 15 -20.56 -9.25 8.46
C VAL A 15 -19.96 -8.46 7.31
N ALA A 16 -18.87 -7.76 7.63
CA ALA A 16 -18.17 -6.84 6.77
C ALA A 16 -17.49 -7.54 5.58
N SER A 17 -17.68 -6.96 4.40
CA SER A 17 -16.93 -7.22 3.18
C SER A 17 -15.44 -6.87 3.37
N ALA A 18 -14.57 -7.84 3.12
CA ALA A 18 -13.12 -7.68 3.18
C ALA A 18 -12.59 -6.77 2.05
N THR A 19 -12.28 -5.53 2.40
CA THR A 19 -11.47 -4.60 1.62
C THR A 19 -10.44 -4.01 2.57
N GLN A 20 -9.16 -4.28 2.30
CA GLN A 20 -7.98 -3.82 3.02
C GLN A 20 -7.94 -4.17 4.52
N LEU A 21 -7.00 -5.03 4.92
CA LEU A 21 -6.52 -5.12 6.30
C LEU A 21 -5.71 -3.83 6.61
N VAL A 22 -6.42 -2.71 6.67
CA VAL A 22 -6.09 -1.67 7.65
C VAL A 22 -6.63 -2.22 8.97
N ALA A 23 -5.88 -2.02 10.04
CA ALA A 23 -6.37 -2.27 11.39
C ALA A 23 -7.60 -1.38 11.60
N ASP A 24 -8.77 -1.92 11.33
CA ASP A 24 -10.00 -1.40 11.89
C ASP A 24 -9.85 -1.58 13.40
N ASP A 25 -10.02 -0.49 14.15
CA ASP A 25 -9.94 -0.46 15.61
C ASP A 25 -10.96 -1.45 16.19
N THR A 26 -10.59 -2.73 16.30
CA THR A 26 -11.32 -3.71 17.10
C THR A 26 -11.04 -3.46 18.57
N ASN A 27 -11.46 -2.29 19.03
CA ASN A 27 -11.89 -2.15 20.41
C ASN A 27 -13.03 -3.15 20.60
N THR A 28 -12.72 -4.27 21.21
CA THR A 28 -13.71 -5.11 21.87
C THR A 28 -14.43 -4.23 22.88
N THR A 29 -15.58 -3.69 22.49
CA THR A 29 -16.51 -3.04 23.39
C THR A 29 -17.07 -4.13 24.30
N ILE A 30 -16.36 -4.37 25.40
CA ILE A 30 -17.02 -4.75 26.64
C ILE A 30 -17.97 -3.58 26.92
N GLU A 31 -19.27 -3.78 26.77
CA GLU A 31 -20.29 -2.88 27.30
C GLU A 31 -20.20 -2.90 28.83
N ALA A 32 -19.17 -2.24 29.35
CA ALA A 32 -19.22 -1.65 30.66
C ALA A 32 -19.93 -0.31 30.46
N THR A 33 -21.15 -0.21 30.98
CA THR A 33 -21.89 1.04 31.22
C THR A 33 -21.15 1.89 32.25
N ALA A 34 -19.92 2.28 31.95
CA ALA A 34 -19.17 3.28 32.68
C ALA A 34 -19.69 4.64 32.24
N ALA A 35 -20.10 5.47 33.21
CA ALA A 35 -20.42 6.87 32.93
C ALA A 35 -19.25 7.54 32.18
N PRO A 36 -19.52 8.48 31.25
CA PRO A 36 -18.47 9.17 30.52
C PRO A 36 -17.46 9.75 31.50
N ILE A 37 -16.21 9.28 31.40
CA ILE A 37 -15.16 9.70 32.30
C ILE A 37 -14.80 11.14 31.92
N ALA A 38 -15.10 12.08 32.81
CA ALA A 38 -14.74 13.47 32.59
C ALA A 38 -13.20 13.63 32.55
N ILE A 39 -12.72 14.36 31.54
CA ILE A 39 -11.33 14.78 31.37
C ILE A 39 -11.27 16.27 31.68
N ASN A 40 -10.89 16.63 32.91
CA ASN A 40 -10.99 18.01 33.41
C ASN A 40 -9.62 18.68 33.57
N SER A 41 -8.54 17.95 33.36
CA SER A 41 -7.18 18.43 33.56
C SER A 41 -6.21 17.77 32.59
N VAL A 42 -5.05 18.39 32.40
CA VAL A 42 -3.93 17.79 31.65
C VAL A 42 -3.53 16.45 32.28
N SER A 43 -3.50 16.36 33.62
CA SER A 43 -3.20 15.11 34.31
C SER A 43 -4.21 14.00 34.01
N ASP A 44 -5.50 14.33 33.91
CA ASP A 44 -6.53 13.36 33.52
C ASP A 44 -6.32 12.88 32.08
N ALA A 45 -5.98 13.79 31.18
CA ALA A 45 -5.74 13.48 29.77
C ALA A 45 -4.61 12.45 29.61
N PHE A 46 -3.51 12.62 30.35
CA PHE A 46 -2.39 11.68 30.38
C PHE A 46 -2.68 10.38 31.17
N ALA A 47 -3.51 10.42 32.20
CA ALA A 47 -3.82 9.21 32.96
C ALA A 47 -4.78 8.27 32.21
N LYS A 48 -5.61 8.82 31.31
CA LYS A 48 -6.73 8.12 30.67
C LYS A 48 -6.57 7.98 29.15
N GLY A 49 -5.38 8.25 28.62
CA GLY A 49 -5.07 8.05 27.21
C GLY A 49 -5.02 6.59 26.79
N LYS A 50 -4.72 6.37 25.52
CA LYS A 50 -4.66 5.06 24.89
C LYS A 50 -3.22 4.74 24.49
N ILE A 51 -2.85 3.49 24.63
CA ILE A 51 -1.60 2.93 24.09
C ILE A 51 -1.96 2.16 22.83
N LYS A 52 -1.09 2.22 21.82
CA LYS A 52 -1.08 1.26 20.71
C LYS A 52 0.29 0.59 20.63
N GLY A 53 0.33 -0.74 20.61
CA GLY A 53 1.56 -1.52 20.57
C GLY A 53 1.53 -2.59 19.48
N LEU A 54 2.66 -2.74 18.78
CA LEU A 54 2.96 -3.89 17.95
C LEU A 54 4.39 -4.35 18.23
N LEU A 55 4.54 -5.63 18.54
CA LEU A 55 5.81 -6.34 18.42
C LEU A 55 5.70 -7.31 17.25
N ARG A 56 6.61 -7.20 16.29
CA ARG A 56 6.64 -7.99 15.06
C ARG A 56 8.01 -8.63 14.87
N TYR A 57 8.02 -9.94 14.66
CA TYR A 57 9.08 -10.57 13.88
C TYR A 57 8.62 -10.61 12.43
N GLY A 58 9.45 -10.11 11.52
CA GLY A 58 9.18 -10.09 10.09
C GLY A 58 10.39 -10.62 9.33
N ALA A 59 10.16 -11.55 8.41
CA ALA A 59 11.18 -11.99 7.48
C ALA A 59 10.60 -12.16 6.08
N GLN A 60 11.41 -11.88 5.08
CA GLN A 60 11.09 -12.09 3.68
C GLN A 60 12.31 -12.65 2.97
N HIS A 61 12.08 -13.57 2.05
CA HIS A 61 13.10 -14.13 1.18
C HIS A 61 12.54 -14.17 -0.25
N ARG A 62 13.35 -13.70 -1.20
CA ARG A 62 13.07 -13.71 -2.62
C ARG A 62 14.31 -14.23 -3.35
N ASP A 63 14.12 -15.25 -4.16
CA ASP A 63 15.18 -15.78 -5.02
C ASP A 63 14.75 -15.58 -6.47
N SER A 64 15.29 -14.53 -7.10
CA SER A 64 14.95 -14.15 -8.47
C SER A 64 15.96 -14.76 -9.45
N ASN A 65 15.47 -15.61 -10.35
CA ASN A 65 16.28 -16.12 -11.45
C ASN A 65 16.32 -15.09 -12.58
N TYR A 66 17.40 -15.17 -13.37
CA TYR A 66 17.57 -14.37 -14.57
C TYR A 66 17.86 -15.24 -15.78
N HIS A 67 17.13 -14.97 -16.86
CA HIS A 67 17.46 -15.50 -18.17
C HIS A 67 18.59 -14.64 -18.76
N VAL A 68 19.82 -15.15 -18.71
CA VAL A 68 21.03 -14.49 -19.23
C VAL A 68 21.14 -14.71 -20.73
N LEU A 69 21.31 -13.63 -21.49
CA LEU A 69 21.37 -13.69 -22.95
C LEU A 69 22.72 -14.21 -23.44
N GLN A 70 22.74 -14.76 -24.66
CA GLN A 70 23.93 -15.38 -25.24
C GLN A 70 25.14 -14.42 -25.32
N ASP A 71 24.88 -13.15 -25.60
CA ASP A 71 25.90 -12.10 -25.75
C ASP A 71 26.22 -11.35 -24.45
N ALA A 72 25.69 -11.81 -23.31
CA ALA A 72 25.93 -11.18 -22.03
C ALA A 72 27.40 -11.34 -21.59
N PRO A 73 27.97 -10.32 -20.93
CA PRO A 73 29.27 -10.45 -20.26
C PRO A 73 29.30 -11.66 -19.30
N SER A 74 30.46 -12.30 -19.17
CA SER A 74 30.62 -13.52 -18.36
C SER A 74 30.34 -13.33 -16.87
N ASP A 75 30.34 -12.10 -16.39
CA ASP A 75 30.04 -11.70 -15.01
C ASP A 75 28.58 -11.25 -14.80
N THR A 76 27.71 -11.41 -15.81
CA THR A 76 26.27 -11.15 -15.69
C THR A 76 25.66 -12.09 -14.65
N ALA A 77 24.94 -11.52 -13.68
CA ALA A 77 24.31 -12.30 -12.63
C ALA A 77 23.21 -13.20 -13.20
N HIS A 78 23.24 -14.48 -12.81
CA HIS A 78 22.22 -15.48 -13.16
C HIS A 78 21.04 -15.50 -12.19
N ASN A 79 21.22 -14.96 -11.00
CA ASN A 79 20.19 -14.83 -10.00
C ASN A 79 20.45 -13.63 -9.09
N LYS A 80 19.44 -13.29 -8.31
CA LYS A 80 19.52 -12.31 -7.23
C LYS A 80 18.71 -12.81 -6.04
N VAL A 81 19.41 -13.08 -4.95
CA VAL A 81 18.78 -13.30 -3.67
C VAL A 81 18.53 -11.95 -3.00
N GLN A 82 17.32 -11.76 -2.49
CA GLN A 82 17.02 -10.69 -1.57
C GLN A 82 16.38 -11.27 -0.32
N ALA A 83 16.85 -10.88 0.86
CA ALA A 83 16.33 -11.38 2.12
C ALA A 83 16.52 -10.38 3.25
N TYR A 84 15.57 -10.41 4.19
CA TYR A 84 15.76 -9.84 5.52
C TYR A 84 15.08 -10.69 6.58
N SER A 85 15.58 -10.58 7.81
CA SER A 85 14.99 -11.07 9.05
C SER A 85 15.17 -10.01 10.12
N ALA A 86 14.06 -9.55 10.70
CA ALA A 86 14.05 -8.42 11.60
C ALA A 86 13.03 -8.59 12.74
N ILE A 87 13.32 -7.95 13.87
CA ILE A 87 12.40 -7.75 14.99
C ILE A 87 12.20 -6.26 15.25
N GLY A 88 10.94 -5.86 15.45
CA GLY A 88 10.60 -4.45 15.58
C GLY A 88 9.12 -4.25 15.82
N GLY A 89 8.60 -3.09 15.41
CA GLY A 89 7.21 -2.71 15.53
C GLY A 89 7.06 -1.27 15.99
N TYR A 90 6.05 -1.01 16.81
CA TYR A 90 5.77 0.35 17.29
C TYR A 90 5.20 0.37 18.69
N LEU A 91 5.43 1.50 19.37
CA LEU A 91 4.76 1.85 20.61
C LEU A 91 4.31 3.32 20.50
N GLY A 92 3.00 3.52 20.65
CA GLY A 92 2.39 4.84 20.60
C GLY A 92 1.52 5.12 21.80
N TYR A 93 1.36 6.40 22.09
CA TYR A 93 0.50 6.89 23.14
C TYR A 93 -0.27 8.12 22.63
N GLU A 94 -1.57 8.15 22.87
CA GLU A 94 -2.44 9.30 22.62
C GLU A 94 -3.19 9.68 23.90
N THR A 95 -3.14 10.95 24.30
CA THR A 95 -3.89 11.43 25.47
C THR A 95 -5.41 11.31 25.27
N ALA A 96 -6.16 11.15 26.36
CA ALA A 96 -7.61 11.34 26.31
C ALA A 96 -7.94 12.78 25.89
N PRO A 97 -9.07 13.02 25.20
CA PRO A 97 -9.40 14.35 24.71
C PRO A 97 -9.72 15.30 25.87
N LEU A 98 -8.92 16.35 26.03
CA LEU A 98 -9.18 17.48 26.92
C LEU A 98 -9.71 18.65 26.08
N TYR A 99 -10.97 19.04 26.29
CA TYR A 99 -11.65 20.01 25.43
C TYR A 99 -11.58 19.63 23.95
N ASN A 100 -11.84 18.36 23.63
CA ASN A 100 -11.76 17.78 22.28
C ASN A 100 -10.34 17.73 21.68
N ILE A 101 -9.30 18.08 22.45
CA ILE A 101 -7.91 18.06 22.00
C ILE A 101 -7.16 16.87 22.58
N SER A 102 -6.47 16.12 21.72
CA SER A 102 -5.53 15.07 22.07
C SER A 102 -4.14 15.36 21.50
N ILE A 103 -3.11 14.89 22.19
CA ILE A 103 -1.73 14.88 21.69
C ILE A 103 -1.30 13.43 21.61
N GLY A 104 -0.63 13.05 20.51
CA GLY A 104 -0.16 11.69 20.31
C GLY A 104 1.23 11.62 19.72
N ALA A 105 1.93 10.54 20.03
CA ALA A 105 3.23 10.22 19.48
C ALA A 105 3.42 8.71 19.35
N THR A 106 4.04 8.27 18.26
CA THR A 106 4.34 6.85 18.01
C THR A 106 5.78 6.69 17.55
N PHE A 107 6.51 5.86 18.29
CA PHE A 107 7.86 5.45 17.95
C PHE A 107 7.84 4.12 17.21
N TYR A 108 8.62 4.03 16.14
CA TYR A 108 8.76 2.85 15.29
C TYR A 108 10.20 2.38 15.26
N THR A 109 10.41 1.06 15.21
CA THR A 109 11.74 0.46 15.15
C THR A 109 11.76 -0.81 14.30
N SER A 110 12.90 -1.09 13.67
CA SER A 110 13.24 -2.38 13.07
C SER A 110 14.71 -2.67 13.35
N ASN A 111 15.01 -3.88 13.81
CA ASN A 111 16.37 -4.29 14.13
C ASN A 111 16.67 -5.63 13.46
N PRO A 112 17.86 -5.79 12.85
CA PRO A 112 18.23 -7.05 12.20
C PRO A 112 18.26 -8.18 13.23
N LEU A 113 17.73 -9.32 12.85
CA LEU A 113 17.76 -10.55 13.63
C LEU A 113 18.42 -11.64 12.77
N GLY A 114 19.52 -12.22 13.25
CA GLY A 114 20.30 -13.19 12.47
C GLY A 114 21.15 -12.54 11.38
N ASN A 115 21.53 -13.33 10.37
CA ASN A 115 22.39 -12.88 9.28
C ASN A 115 21.56 -12.15 8.20
N ASN A 116 21.94 -10.92 7.87
CA ASN A 116 21.31 -10.08 6.84
C ASN A 116 22.43 -9.47 5.96
N PRO A 117 22.93 -10.18 4.93
CA PRO A 117 24.01 -9.67 4.08
C PRO A 117 23.61 -8.42 3.28
N ASP A 118 24.54 -7.47 3.11
CA ASP A 118 24.26 -6.19 2.42
C ASP A 118 23.95 -6.36 0.92
N ASP A 119 24.44 -7.44 0.31
CA ASP A 119 24.17 -7.82 -1.09
C ASP A 119 22.77 -8.45 -1.30
N GLU A 120 22.11 -8.87 -0.22
CA GLU A 120 20.73 -9.41 -0.24
C GLU A 120 19.65 -8.36 0.08
N LYS A 121 19.99 -7.06 0.13
CA LYS A 121 19.03 -5.99 0.45
C LYS A 121 17.99 -5.73 -0.67
N GLY A 122 17.03 -4.86 -0.38
CA GLY A 122 16.09 -4.29 -1.36
C GLY A 122 14.65 -4.77 -1.19
N LEU A 123 14.33 -5.31 -0.02
CA LEU A 123 12.99 -5.73 0.35
C LEU A 123 12.34 -4.75 1.34
N GLY A 124 13.11 -3.84 1.95
CA GLY A 124 12.56 -2.77 2.78
C GLY A 124 12.06 -3.22 4.16
N GLY A 125 12.67 -4.27 4.73
CA GLY A 125 12.44 -4.67 6.11
C GLY A 125 13.35 -3.95 7.12
N LEU A 126 14.52 -3.52 6.65
CA LEU A 126 15.59 -2.86 7.40
C LEU A 126 16.00 -1.56 6.69
N TYR A 127 16.86 -0.77 7.32
CA TYR A 127 17.38 0.46 6.73
C TYR A 127 18.42 0.12 5.65
N GLU A 128 18.20 0.61 4.43
CA GLU A 128 19.00 0.21 3.27
C GLU A 128 19.65 1.41 2.54
N LYS A 129 19.39 2.65 2.98
CA LYS A 129 19.73 3.88 2.23
C LYS A 129 21.23 4.20 2.26
N ASP A 130 21.96 3.74 3.27
CA ASP A 130 23.42 3.83 3.38
C ASP A 130 24.16 2.65 2.73
N GLY A 131 23.40 1.72 2.15
CA GLY A 131 23.92 0.55 1.47
C GLY A 131 23.98 -0.71 2.32
N GLY A 132 23.63 -0.66 3.61
CA GLY A 132 23.58 -1.82 4.49
C GLY A 132 22.19 -2.46 4.62
N GLN A 133 22.04 -3.32 5.63
CA GLN A 133 20.75 -3.77 6.19
C GLN A 133 20.67 -3.46 7.69
N ASP A 134 20.64 -2.17 8.02
CA ASP A 134 20.81 -1.67 9.38
C ASP A 134 19.50 -1.53 10.15
N SER A 135 19.63 -1.34 11.48
CA SER A 135 18.49 -0.98 12.30
C SER A 135 18.01 0.44 11.99
N TYR A 136 16.72 0.69 12.18
CA TYR A 136 16.20 2.05 12.20
C TYR A 136 15.25 2.28 13.37
N ASN A 137 15.19 3.54 13.77
CA ASN A 137 14.44 4.04 14.91
C ASN A 137 13.93 5.43 14.56
N VAL A 138 12.62 5.65 14.65
CA VAL A 138 12.01 6.90 14.16
C VAL A 138 10.76 7.26 14.95
N LEU A 139 10.63 8.54 15.29
CA LEU A 139 9.38 9.13 15.75
C LEU A 139 8.51 9.39 14.51
N GLY A 140 7.74 8.37 14.12
CA GLY A 140 6.92 8.37 12.90
C GLY A 140 5.61 9.12 13.05
N GLU A 141 5.08 9.23 14.27
CA GLU A 141 3.94 10.10 14.57
C GLU A 141 4.25 11.04 15.73
N ALA A 142 3.79 12.28 15.59
CA ALA A 142 3.84 13.33 16.59
C ALA A 142 2.83 14.40 16.16
N PHE A 143 1.68 14.44 16.84
CA PHE A 143 0.55 15.24 16.38
C PHE A 143 -0.25 15.87 17.50
N VAL A 144 -0.99 16.92 17.13
CA VAL A 144 -2.11 17.47 17.87
C VAL A 144 -3.38 17.17 17.08
N LYS A 145 -4.41 16.66 17.74
CA LYS A 145 -5.70 16.30 17.16
C LYS A 145 -6.82 17.05 17.88
N TYR A 146 -7.70 17.70 17.14
CA TYR A 146 -9.01 18.14 17.61
C TYR A 146 -10.08 17.24 17.01
N SER A 147 -11.07 16.78 17.79
CA SER A 147 -12.28 16.16 17.25
C SER A 147 -13.50 16.30 18.14
N ASP A 148 -14.63 16.67 17.55
CA ASP A 148 -15.95 16.75 18.20
C ASP A 148 -16.94 15.68 17.71
N GLY A 149 -16.45 14.69 16.95
CA GLY A 149 -17.24 13.61 16.36
C GLY A 149 -17.76 13.91 14.95
N GLU A 150 -17.90 15.17 14.57
CA GLU A 150 -18.30 15.58 13.21
C GLU A 150 -17.16 16.23 12.44
N ASN A 151 -16.26 16.89 13.17
CA ASN A 151 -15.05 17.52 12.64
C ASN A 151 -13.83 16.83 13.25
N LEU A 152 -12.80 16.65 12.45
CA LEU A 152 -11.48 16.22 12.87
C LEU A 152 -10.44 17.12 12.24
N ILE A 153 -9.53 17.68 13.04
CA ILE A 153 -8.32 18.35 12.56
C ILE A 153 -7.14 17.63 13.19
N LYS A 154 -6.17 17.19 12.41
CA LYS A 154 -4.93 16.57 12.93
C LYS A 154 -3.71 17.17 12.24
N ILE A 155 -2.81 17.72 13.05
CA ILE A 155 -1.64 18.51 12.64
C ILE A 155 -0.38 17.81 13.13
N GLY A 156 0.58 17.61 12.23
CA GLY A 156 1.88 17.01 12.53
C GLY A 156 2.10 15.72 11.75
N ARG A 157 2.88 14.80 12.33
CA ARG A 157 3.20 13.51 11.72
C ARG A 157 2.16 12.48 12.12
N GLN A 158 1.63 11.76 11.15
CA GLN A 158 0.44 10.92 11.33
C GLN A 158 0.37 9.77 10.31
N GLU A 159 -0.26 8.68 10.72
CA GLU A 159 -0.78 7.69 9.78
C GLU A 159 -2.02 8.24 9.05
N MET A 160 -2.14 7.95 7.74
CA MET A 160 -3.28 8.35 6.89
C MET A 160 -3.87 7.11 6.19
N PRO A 161 -4.74 6.32 6.85
CA PRO A 161 -5.24 5.07 6.28
C PRO A 161 -6.24 5.24 5.13
N ASP A 162 -7.11 6.26 5.18
CA ASP A 162 -8.32 6.33 4.36
C ASP A 162 -8.30 7.43 3.29
N TYR A 163 -7.15 7.64 2.63
CA TYR A 163 -6.94 8.72 1.65
C TYR A 163 -6.46 8.20 0.27
N ARG A 164 -6.74 6.93 -0.04
CA ARG A 164 -6.47 6.25 -1.32
C ARG A 164 -5.01 6.35 -1.79
N PHE A 165 -4.70 7.25 -2.74
CA PHE A 165 -3.35 7.41 -3.28
C PHE A 165 -2.36 7.84 -2.20
N VAL A 166 -2.84 8.57 -1.20
CA VAL A 166 -2.17 8.71 0.09
C VAL A 166 -2.75 7.66 1.01
N SER A 167 -1.99 6.63 1.37
CA SER A 167 -2.55 5.59 2.26
C SER A 167 -1.50 4.97 3.15
N LEU A 168 -1.99 4.34 4.22
CA LEU A 168 -1.16 3.47 5.01
C LEU A 168 -0.61 2.34 4.13
N SER A 169 0.68 2.07 4.25
CA SER A 169 1.31 0.91 3.63
C SER A 169 1.99 0.03 4.67
N ASN A 170 1.18 -0.75 5.39
CA ASN A 170 1.64 -1.62 6.49
C ASN A 170 2.02 -3.04 6.00
N ILE A 171 2.74 -3.12 4.88
CA ILE A 171 3.13 -4.40 4.26
C ILE A 171 4.59 -4.78 4.54
N ARG A 172 5.23 -4.11 5.50
CA ARG A 172 6.63 -4.27 5.96
C ARG A 172 6.69 -4.11 7.49
N MET A 173 7.86 -3.87 8.07
CA MET A 173 7.98 -3.69 9.52
C MET A 173 7.21 -2.46 10.03
N THR A 174 7.38 -1.31 9.37
CA THR A 174 6.69 -0.07 9.74
C THR A 174 5.94 0.50 8.54
N PRO A 175 4.83 1.23 8.73
CA PRO A 175 4.05 1.77 7.63
C PRO A 175 4.65 3.08 7.10
N PHE A 176 4.05 3.59 6.03
CA PHE A 176 4.16 5.00 5.69
C PHE A 176 3.53 5.88 6.78
N THR A 177 4.15 7.03 7.04
CA THR A 177 3.57 8.11 7.84
C THR A 177 3.78 9.41 7.10
N HIS A 178 2.87 10.37 7.27
CA HIS A 178 2.82 11.61 6.52
C HIS A 178 2.92 12.79 7.48
N GLU A 179 3.60 13.86 7.05
CA GLU A 179 3.70 15.13 7.78
C GLU A 179 2.80 16.16 7.10
N GLY A 180 1.95 16.82 7.88
CA GLY A 180 1.06 17.83 7.34
C GLY A 180 -0.15 18.13 8.22
N VAL A 181 -1.21 18.62 7.60
CA VAL A 181 -2.51 18.88 8.22
C VAL A 181 -3.60 18.13 7.48
N VAL A 182 -4.50 17.49 8.22
CA VAL A 182 -5.74 16.92 7.70
C VAL A 182 -6.93 17.56 8.38
N TYR A 183 -8.00 17.74 7.61
CA TYR A 183 -9.34 18.09 8.09
C TYR A 183 -10.35 17.11 7.52
N GLU A 184 -11.19 16.54 8.39
CA GLU A 184 -12.30 15.68 8.00
C GLU A 184 -13.61 16.27 8.53
N ASN A 185 -14.65 16.20 7.71
CA ASN A 185 -15.99 16.61 8.07
C ASN A 185 -17.01 15.52 7.72
N SER A 186 -17.89 15.20 8.65
CA SER A 186 -19.00 14.24 8.48
C SER A 186 -20.33 14.77 9.04
N MET A 187 -20.53 16.10 8.98
CA MET A 187 -21.77 16.75 9.47
C MET A 187 -23.03 16.35 8.67
N ILE A 188 -22.85 15.94 7.41
CA ILE A 188 -23.94 15.51 6.54
C ILE A 188 -23.96 13.98 6.52
N ASP A 189 -25.10 13.39 6.86
CA ASP A 189 -25.24 11.94 6.91
C ASP A 189 -24.88 11.29 5.57
N GLY A 190 -24.08 10.23 5.65
CA GLY A 190 -23.50 9.54 4.51
C GLY A 190 -22.40 10.29 3.74
N LEU A 191 -22.14 11.58 3.99
CA LEU A 191 -21.13 12.37 3.27
C LEU A 191 -19.94 12.71 4.18
N LYS A 192 -18.74 12.26 3.81
CA LYS A 192 -17.46 12.65 4.40
C LYS A 192 -16.67 13.52 3.43
N ILE A 193 -16.28 14.72 3.85
CA ILE A 193 -15.35 15.60 3.12
C ILE A 193 -13.99 15.52 3.81
N ASN A 194 -12.93 15.36 3.02
CA ASN A 194 -11.55 15.31 3.48
C ASN A 194 -10.74 16.39 2.78
N LEU A 195 -9.97 17.16 3.54
CA LEU A 195 -8.98 18.10 3.03
C LEU A 195 -7.64 17.76 3.67
N ALA A 196 -6.56 17.83 2.91
CA ALA A 196 -5.22 17.74 3.48
C ALA A 196 -4.22 18.65 2.79
N TYR A 197 -3.16 18.96 3.51
CA TYR A 197 -1.96 19.61 3.01
C TYR A 197 -0.75 18.84 3.54
N ILE A 198 -0.11 18.06 2.66
CA ILE A 198 0.97 17.14 3.01
C ILE A 198 2.31 17.70 2.53
N THR A 199 3.27 17.77 3.43
CA THR A 199 4.61 18.34 3.16
C THR A 199 5.69 17.28 3.09
N GLY A 200 5.44 16.07 3.62
CA GLY A 200 6.41 14.98 3.52
C GLY A 200 5.84 13.62 3.89
N GLN A 201 6.57 12.58 3.50
CA GLN A 201 6.27 11.19 3.77
C GLN A 201 7.53 10.45 4.24
N LYS A 202 7.37 9.64 5.29
CA LYS A 202 8.34 8.64 5.71
C LYS A 202 8.04 7.31 5.03
N ASP A 203 9.01 6.75 4.31
CA ASP A 203 8.93 5.41 3.71
C ASP A 203 8.89 4.30 4.80
N ARG A 204 8.52 3.07 4.43
CA ARG A 204 8.35 1.91 5.33
C ARG A 204 9.62 1.51 6.09
N ASN A 205 10.79 1.83 5.54
CA ASN A 205 12.10 1.64 6.15
C ASN A 205 12.91 2.95 6.24
N GLY A 206 12.23 4.10 6.10
CA GLY A 206 12.85 5.41 6.18
C GLY A 206 12.85 5.99 7.60
N ILE A 207 13.82 6.86 7.88
CA ILE A 207 13.91 7.67 9.11
C ILE A 207 13.74 9.17 8.84
N VAL A 208 13.64 9.56 7.58
CA VAL A 208 13.46 10.93 7.10
C VAL A 208 12.08 11.04 6.45
N PHE A 209 11.48 12.21 6.54
CA PHE A 209 10.29 12.57 5.79
C PHE A 209 10.76 13.27 4.52
N ASP A 210 10.63 12.58 3.39
CA ASP A 210 10.97 13.12 2.08
C ASP A 210 9.74 13.83 1.50
N ASP A 211 9.94 14.89 0.71
CA ASP A 211 8.85 15.60 0.03
C ASP A 211 8.12 14.70 -0.98
N MET A 212 7.07 15.23 -1.61
CA MET A 212 6.19 14.41 -2.44
C MET A 212 6.85 13.91 -3.73
N VAL A 213 7.80 14.64 -4.33
CA VAL A 213 8.54 14.17 -5.52
C VAL A 213 9.57 13.09 -5.16
N ARG A 214 10.36 13.30 -4.10
CA ARG A 214 11.32 12.27 -3.64
C ARG A 214 10.62 11.00 -3.18
N SER A 215 9.48 11.15 -2.50
CA SER A 215 8.61 10.02 -2.11
C SER A 215 8.02 9.29 -3.31
N ALA A 216 7.75 10.01 -4.42
CA ALA A 216 7.35 9.42 -5.69
C ALA A 216 8.49 8.66 -6.41
N ARG A 217 9.74 8.82 -5.94
CA ARG A 217 10.95 8.21 -6.49
C ARG A 217 11.19 8.57 -7.96
N VAL A 218 10.93 9.84 -8.30
CA VAL A 218 11.21 10.38 -9.63
C VAL A 218 12.71 10.33 -9.91
N LYS A 219 13.07 9.84 -11.10
CA LYS A 219 14.45 9.70 -11.56
C LYS A 219 14.54 9.92 -13.07
N THR A 220 15.71 10.38 -13.54
CA THR A 220 15.99 10.53 -14.97
C THR A 220 15.98 9.19 -15.71
N GLY A 221 16.26 8.08 -15.00
CA GLY A 221 16.38 6.73 -15.56
C GLY A 221 17.76 6.41 -16.11
N CYS A 222 18.46 7.40 -16.65
CA CYS A 222 19.77 7.24 -17.26
C CYS A 222 20.96 7.73 -16.43
N GLY A 223 20.74 8.05 -15.15
CA GLY A 223 21.76 8.65 -14.28
C GLY A 223 21.92 10.16 -14.55
N ALA A 224 23.16 10.66 -14.55
CA ALA A 224 23.43 12.08 -14.79
C ALA A 224 22.96 12.54 -16.18
N VAL A 225 22.36 13.73 -16.21
CA VAL A 225 22.00 14.47 -17.41
C VAL A 225 22.81 15.76 -17.51
N ASP A 226 23.08 16.22 -18.73
CA ASP A 226 23.74 17.51 -18.95
C ASP A 226 22.75 18.69 -18.83
N ALA A 227 23.24 19.93 -19.01
CA ALA A 227 22.41 21.13 -18.94
C ALA A 227 21.31 21.22 -20.00
N THR A 228 21.31 20.31 -20.99
CA THR A 228 20.28 20.21 -22.03
C THR A 228 19.33 19.03 -21.81
N GLY A 229 19.50 18.27 -20.71
CA GLY A 229 18.67 17.12 -20.37
C GLY A 229 19.11 15.81 -21.02
N ASN A 230 20.25 15.79 -21.72
CA ASN A 230 20.75 14.58 -22.39
C ASN A 230 21.57 13.72 -21.42
N CYS A 231 21.43 12.40 -21.53
CA CYS A 231 22.17 11.44 -20.70
C CYS A 231 23.69 11.55 -20.95
N VAL A 232 24.47 11.70 -19.89
CA VAL A 232 25.94 11.89 -19.98
C VAL A 232 26.70 10.56 -20.05
N ASN A 233 26.21 9.53 -19.35
CA ASN A 233 26.79 8.18 -19.32
C ASN A 233 25.79 7.20 -19.96
N SER A 234 25.80 7.16 -21.30
CA SER A 234 24.82 6.50 -22.15
C SER A 234 24.86 4.97 -22.06
N GLY A 235 24.26 4.40 -21.01
CA GLY A 235 24.03 2.95 -20.89
C GLY A 235 22.66 2.55 -20.35
N SER A 236 21.81 3.50 -19.99
CA SER A 236 20.52 3.25 -19.34
C SER A 236 19.38 4.00 -20.02
N LYS A 237 18.18 3.44 -19.88
CA LYS A 237 16.93 3.93 -20.45
C LYS A 237 16.49 5.23 -19.75
N MET A 238 16.37 6.31 -20.51
CA MET A 238 15.81 7.57 -20.02
C MET A 238 14.32 7.36 -19.70
N LEU A 239 13.83 7.86 -18.56
CA LEU A 239 12.43 7.74 -18.14
C LEU A 239 11.65 9.03 -18.33
N ILE A 240 12.30 10.18 -18.16
CA ILE A 240 11.67 11.49 -18.37
C ILE A 240 11.44 11.70 -19.88
N ARG A 241 10.28 12.27 -20.22
CA ARG A 241 9.89 12.64 -21.59
C ARG A 241 9.47 14.10 -21.60
N GLY A 242 9.68 14.79 -22.72
CA GLY A 242 9.38 16.23 -22.82
C GLY A 242 10.35 17.10 -22.03
N ASP A 243 9.95 18.35 -21.82
CA ASP A 243 10.79 19.37 -21.19
C ASP A 243 10.80 19.20 -19.67
N PHE A 244 11.99 19.27 -19.06
CA PHE A 244 12.20 19.29 -17.62
C PHE A 244 13.44 20.12 -17.30
N ASP A 245 13.62 20.52 -16.03
CA ASP A 245 14.83 21.23 -15.60
C ASP A 245 15.92 20.23 -15.13
N PRO A 246 17.04 20.08 -15.87
CA PRO A 246 18.10 19.15 -15.49
C PRO A 246 18.81 19.54 -14.18
N ALA A 247 18.74 20.80 -13.76
CA ALA A 247 19.34 21.26 -12.51
C ALA A 247 18.67 20.67 -11.26
N ASN A 248 17.45 20.15 -11.41
CA ASN A 248 16.72 19.46 -10.34
C ASN A 248 17.15 18.01 -10.13
N PHE A 249 18.19 17.52 -10.81
CA PHE A 249 18.65 16.14 -10.72
C PHE A 249 20.13 16.05 -10.33
N ASP A 250 20.45 15.13 -9.43
CA ASP A 250 21.83 14.87 -9.02
C ASP A 250 22.62 14.01 -10.04
N SER A 251 23.90 13.76 -9.77
CA SER A 251 24.75 12.93 -10.62
C SER A 251 24.32 11.46 -10.72
N SER A 252 23.43 11.02 -9.84
CA SER A 252 22.83 9.68 -9.85
C SER A 252 21.47 9.66 -10.55
N GLY A 253 20.99 10.82 -11.03
CA GLY A 253 19.70 10.95 -11.69
C GLY A 253 18.51 10.99 -10.74
N ASN A 254 18.73 11.20 -9.44
CA ASN A 254 17.64 11.37 -8.46
C ASN A 254 17.22 12.84 -8.39
N TYR A 255 15.95 13.09 -8.12
CA TYR A 255 15.47 14.44 -7.87
C TYR A 255 16.14 15.07 -6.64
N SER A 256 16.74 16.24 -6.83
CA SER A 256 17.48 17.03 -5.85
C SER A 256 16.99 18.49 -5.76
N GLY A 257 15.92 18.84 -6.48
CA GLY A 257 15.31 20.17 -6.49
C GLY A 257 14.57 20.55 -5.19
N GLU A 258 13.81 21.64 -5.25
CA GLU A 258 13.03 22.14 -4.10
C GLU A 258 11.94 21.16 -3.65
N ASP A 259 11.63 21.17 -2.35
CA ASP A 259 10.57 20.34 -1.77
C ASP A 259 9.21 20.68 -2.37
N LYS A 260 8.44 19.65 -2.78
CA LYS A 260 7.08 19.82 -3.29
C LYS A 260 6.04 19.25 -2.32
N GLU A 261 4.96 20.00 -2.17
CA GLU A 261 3.88 19.72 -1.22
C GLU A 261 2.61 19.29 -1.98
N MET A 262 1.69 18.62 -1.28
CA MET A 262 0.44 18.08 -1.82
C MET A 262 -0.79 18.61 -1.07
N PRO A 263 -1.44 19.68 -1.56
CA PRO A 263 -2.87 19.90 -1.29
C PRO A 263 -3.72 18.76 -1.88
N MET A 264 -4.73 18.35 -1.13
CA MET A 264 -5.64 17.27 -1.51
C MET A 264 -7.06 17.57 -1.03
N VAL A 265 -8.05 17.17 -1.84
CA VAL A 265 -9.48 17.17 -1.50
C VAL A 265 -10.11 15.83 -1.82
N GLY A 266 -11.01 15.37 -0.97
CA GLY A 266 -11.77 14.13 -1.15
C GLY A 266 -13.21 14.27 -0.70
N ALA A 267 -14.12 13.65 -1.43
CA ALA A 267 -15.51 13.48 -1.04
C ALA A 267 -15.88 12.00 -1.10
N ILE A 268 -16.43 11.48 -0.01
CA ILE A 268 -16.89 10.09 0.11
C ILE A 268 -18.37 10.15 0.44
N TYR A 269 -19.20 9.57 -0.42
CA TYR A 269 -20.62 9.38 -0.15
C TYR A 269 -20.92 7.89 0.03
N LYS A 270 -21.46 7.52 1.18
CA LYS A 270 -21.77 6.14 1.55
C LYS A 270 -23.21 6.04 2.05
N GLN A 271 -23.92 5.08 1.50
CA GLN A 271 -25.22 4.59 1.97
C GLN A 271 -25.13 3.07 2.14
N ASP A 272 -26.21 2.41 2.54
CA ASP A 272 -26.21 0.98 2.84
C ASP A 272 -25.67 0.11 1.68
N SER A 273 -26.15 0.37 0.46
CA SER A 273 -25.83 -0.44 -0.72
C SER A 273 -24.79 0.17 -1.65
N TYR A 274 -24.41 1.44 -1.48
CA TYR A 274 -23.45 2.07 -2.40
C TYR A 274 -22.46 2.98 -1.70
N LYS A 275 -21.24 2.99 -2.24
CA LYS A 275 -20.15 3.88 -1.83
C LYS A 275 -19.57 4.52 -3.08
N VAL A 276 -19.42 5.83 -3.07
CA VAL A 276 -18.82 6.59 -4.17
C VAL A 276 -17.80 7.55 -3.59
N GLU A 277 -16.67 7.68 -4.26
CA GLU A 277 -15.59 8.56 -3.83
C GLU A 277 -15.00 9.31 -5.02
N ALA A 278 -14.65 10.56 -4.77
CA ALA A 278 -13.90 11.39 -5.69
C ALA A 278 -12.78 12.07 -4.91
N TRP A 279 -11.58 12.04 -5.46
CA TRP A 279 -10.37 12.58 -4.85
C TRP A 279 -9.54 13.32 -5.88
N ASP A 280 -8.93 14.43 -5.46
CA ASP A 280 -7.97 15.19 -6.24
C ASP A 280 -6.72 15.42 -5.40
N TYR A 281 -5.55 15.11 -5.96
CA TYR A 281 -4.23 15.26 -5.33
C TYR A 281 -3.39 16.13 -6.25
N LEU A 282 -2.98 17.30 -5.80
CA LEU A 282 -2.14 18.21 -6.57
C LEU A 282 -0.77 18.31 -5.94
N VAL A 283 0.26 17.77 -6.58
CA VAL A 283 1.65 18.04 -6.20
C VAL A 283 2.17 19.19 -7.05
N ASN A 284 2.50 20.31 -6.40
CA ASN A 284 2.94 21.51 -7.10
C ASN A 284 4.13 21.23 -8.02
N ASP A 285 4.08 21.76 -9.25
CA ASP A 285 5.08 21.57 -10.31
C ASP A 285 5.34 20.13 -10.78
N PHE A 286 4.55 19.15 -10.33
CA PHE A 286 4.82 17.74 -10.64
C PHE A 286 3.63 17.06 -11.30
N VAL A 287 2.57 16.74 -10.55
CA VAL A 287 1.45 15.95 -11.06
C VAL A 287 0.15 16.30 -10.34
N ASN A 288 -0.94 16.37 -11.09
CA ASN A 288 -2.30 16.32 -10.56
C ASN A 288 -2.89 14.94 -10.81
N THR A 289 -3.52 14.36 -9.78
CA THR A 289 -4.16 13.04 -9.83
C THR A 289 -5.64 13.16 -9.49
N LEU A 290 -6.52 12.85 -10.44
CA LEU A 290 -7.93 12.59 -10.18
C LEU A 290 -8.12 11.10 -9.90
N TYR A 291 -8.81 10.74 -8.82
CA TYR A 291 -9.22 9.35 -8.53
C TYR A 291 -10.72 9.26 -8.22
N LEU A 292 -11.39 8.33 -8.89
CA LEU A 292 -12.80 8.03 -8.72
C LEU A 292 -12.99 6.56 -8.34
N TYR A 293 -13.87 6.30 -7.39
CA TYR A 293 -14.21 4.94 -6.96
C TYR A 293 -15.72 4.81 -6.76
N GLY A 294 -16.29 3.68 -7.18
CA GLY A 294 -17.67 3.33 -6.95
C GLY A 294 -17.79 1.86 -6.54
N GLU A 295 -18.67 1.58 -5.58
CA GLU A 295 -19.03 0.23 -5.15
C GLU A 295 -20.55 0.15 -4.99
N TYR A 296 -21.13 -0.96 -5.46
CA TYR A 296 -22.52 -1.32 -5.22
C TYR A 296 -22.61 -2.74 -4.65
N LYS A 297 -23.28 -2.88 -3.51
CA LYS A 297 -23.50 -4.14 -2.80
C LYS A 297 -24.95 -4.56 -2.93
N MET A 298 -25.16 -5.84 -3.21
CA MET A 298 -26.48 -6.45 -3.30
C MET A 298 -26.47 -7.85 -2.70
N ASP A 299 -27.55 -8.23 -2.06
CA ASP A 299 -27.78 -9.60 -1.64
C ASP A 299 -28.42 -10.37 -2.80
N ILE A 300 -27.77 -11.44 -3.25
CA ILE A 300 -28.32 -12.34 -4.29
C ILE A 300 -29.27 -13.36 -3.65
N SER A 301 -28.96 -13.79 -2.43
CA SER A 301 -29.79 -14.64 -1.58
C SER A 301 -29.48 -14.41 -0.11
N ASP A 302 -30.21 -15.07 0.80
CA ASP A 302 -29.93 -15.04 2.25
C ASP A 302 -28.53 -15.56 2.60
N GLU A 303 -27.88 -16.31 1.70
CA GLU A 303 -26.56 -16.90 1.90
C GLU A 303 -25.45 -16.14 1.17
N TRP A 304 -25.76 -15.40 0.11
CA TRP A 304 -24.76 -14.82 -0.80
C TRP A 304 -24.97 -13.34 -1.04
N GLY A 305 -23.95 -12.56 -0.72
CA GLY A 305 -23.80 -11.16 -1.12
C GLY A 305 -22.87 -11.00 -2.32
N LEU A 306 -23.13 -9.99 -3.15
CA LEU A 306 -22.30 -9.58 -4.28
C LEU A 306 -21.95 -8.10 -4.16
N SER A 307 -20.67 -7.77 -4.33
CA SER A 307 -20.19 -6.40 -4.52
C SER A 307 -19.65 -6.24 -5.93
N LEU A 308 -20.05 -5.16 -6.60
CA LEU A 308 -19.52 -4.70 -7.87
C LEU A 308 -18.81 -3.36 -7.65
N ALA A 309 -17.53 -3.29 -7.98
CA ALA A 309 -16.72 -2.08 -7.82
C ALA A 309 -16.08 -1.67 -9.15
N ALA A 310 -15.96 -0.35 -9.34
CA ALA A 310 -15.24 0.27 -10.44
C ALA A 310 -14.33 1.37 -9.90
N GLN A 311 -13.20 1.58 -10.54
CA GLN A 311 -12.29 2.67 -10.22
C GLN A 311 -11.65 3.25 -11.45
N TYR A 312 -11.27 4.52 -11.37
CA TYR A 312 -10.58 5.26 -12.43
C TYR A 312 -9.60 6.23 -11.80
N ALA A 313 -8.41 6.36 -12.39
CA ALA A 313 -7.55 7.50 -12.11
C ALA A 313 -6.99 8.10 -13.39
N ASN A 314 -6.69 9.39 -13.34
CA ASN A 314 -5.95 10.11 -14.38
C ASN A 314 -4.86 10.95 -13.71
N GLN A 315 -3.66 10.93 -14.30
CA GLN A 315 -2.51 11.72 -13.86
C GLN A 315 -2.02 12.59 -15.01
N GLN A 316 -1.88 13.88 -14.73
CA GLN A 316 -1.39 14.88 -15.69
C GLN A 316 -0.29 15.72 -15.05
N ASP A 317 0.75 16.07 -15.81
CA ASP A 317 1.78 16.99 -15.32
C ASP A 317 1.22 18.40 -15.14
N VAL A 318 1.80 19.14 -14.20
CA VAL A 318 1.36 20.49 -13.84
C VAL A 318 2.54 21.39 -13.53
N GLY A 319 2.35 22.70 -13.70
CA GLY A 319 3.35 23.71 -13.33
C GLY A 319 4.64 23.52 -14.13
N SER A 320 5.76 23.38 -13.42
CA SER A 320 7.09 23.25 -14.04
C SER A 320 7.43 21.83 -14.54
N SER A 321 6.50 20.88 -14.46
CA SER A 321 6.64 19.50 -14.98
C SER A 321 7.96 18.83 -14.57
N VAL A 322 8.16 18.67 -13.25
CA VAL A 322 9.39 18.14 -12.64
C VAL A 322 9.84 16.80 -13.22
N ALA A 323 8.89 15.93 -13.61
CA ALA A 323 9.18 14.65 -14.26
C ALA A 323 8.92 14.66 -15.77
N GLY A 324 8.93 15.85 -16.38
CA GLY A 324 8.51 16.07 -17.75
C GLY A 324 7.02 15.80 -17.95
N ASN A 325 6.66 15.37 -19.16
CA ASN A 325 5.30 15.05 -19.54
C ASN A 325 4.75 13.88 -18.72
N ILE A 326 3.57 14.05 -18.15
CA ILE A 326 2.80 12.98 -17.53
C ILE A 326 1.41 13.04 -18.15
N ASP A 327 1.01 11.97 -18.84
CA ASP A 327 -0.34 11.81 -19.37
C ASP A 327 -0.68 10.33 -19.36
N THR A 328 -1.34 9.90 -18.29
CA THR A 328 -1.72 8.51 -18.07
C THR A 328 -3.03 8.38 -17.32
N TRP A 329 -3.69 7.23 -17.47
CA TRP A 329 -4.87 6.86 -16.73
C TRP A 329 -4.90 5.35 -16.48
N PHE A 330 -5.73 4.93 -15.52
CA PHE A 330 -6.16 3.54 -15.44
C PHE A 330 -7.64 3.45 -15.11
N TYR A 331 -8.24 2.32 -15.44
CA TYR A 331 -9.49 1.89 -14.81
C TYR A 331 -9.40 0.46 -14.31
N GLY A 332 -10.28 0.12 -13.37
CA GLY A 332 -10.42 -1.24 -12.88
C GLY A 332 -11.86 -1.59 -12.59
N LEU A 333 -12.20 -2.87 -12.75
CA LEU A 333 -13.50 -3.45 -12.43
C LEU A 333 -13.29 -4.65 -11.52
N LYS A 334 -14.16 -4.84 -10.52
CA LYS A 334 -14.10 -5.98 -9.62
C LYS A 334 -15.50 -6.47 -9.25
N ALA A 335 -15.68 -7.77 -9.28
CA ALA A 335 -16.84 -8.43 -8.68
C ALA A 335 -16.36 -9.30 -7.51
N THR A 336 -17.07 -9.25 -6.39
CA THR A 336 -16.77 -10.04 -5.19
C THR A 336 -18.03 -10.71 -4.67
N ALA A 337 -18.05 -12.04 -4.63
CA ALA A 337 -19.12 -12.81 -4.00
C ALA A 337 -18.68 -13.23 -2.60
N THR A 338 -19.53 -13.00 -1.60
CA THR A 338 -19.27 -13.38 -0.20
C THR A 338 -20.40 -14.26 0.29
N ALA A 339 -20.07 -15.39 0.89
CA ALA A 339 -21.03 -16.29 1.52
C ALA A 339 -21.07 -16.07 3.03
N SER A 340 -22.24 -16.22 3.63
CA SER A 340 -22.47 -16.06 5.07
C SER A 340 -21.66 -17.03 5.95
N ASN A 341 -21.18 -18.14 5.37
CA ASN A 341 -20.33 -19.13 6.02
C ASN A 341 -18.81 -18.83 5.92
N GLY A 342 -18.42 -17.61 5.53
CA GLY A 342 -17.03 -17.17 5.56
C GLY A 342 -16.22 -17.46 4.28
N MET A 343 -16.87 -17.76 3.17
CA MET A 343 -16.21 -17.84 1.85
C MET A 343 -16.27 -16.51 1.11
N LEU A 344 -15.21 -16.16 0.39
CA LEU A 344 -15.17 -15.00 -0.49
C LEU A 344 -14.48 -15.37 -1.79
N PHE A 345 -15.08 -14.97 -2.92
CA PHE A 345 -14.52 -15.14 -4.26
C PHE A 345 -14.48 -13.78 -4.95
N PHE A 346 -13.42 -13.51 -5.72
CA PHE A 346 -13.38 -12.31 -6.55
C PHE A 346 -12.84 -12.59 -7.94
N ILE A 347 -13.25 -11.74 -8.88
CA ILE A 347 -12.60 -11.52 -10.17
C ILE A 347 -12.36 -10.02 -10.33
N GLY A 348 -11.18 -9.65 -10.82
CA GLY A 348 -10.75 -8.27 -10.99
C GLY A 348 -10.07 -8.06 -12.33
N TYR A 349 -10.32 -6.91 -12.94
CA TYR A 349 -9.64 -6.42 -14.14
C TYR A 349 -9.03 -5.05 -13.85
N ASN A 350 -7.83 -4.77 -14.36
CA ASN A 350 -7.28 -3.41 -14.42
C ASN A 350 -6.62 -3.19 -15.78
N GLU A 351 -6.66 -1.96 -16.27
CA GLU A 351 -5.96 -1.52 -17.46
C GLU A 351 -5.36 -0.14 -17.22
N VAL A 352 -4.07 -0.02 -17.47
CA VAL A 352 -3.30 1.23 -17.47
C VAL A 352 -3.07 1.65 -18.92
N SER A 353 -3.15 2.94 -19.21
CA SER A 353 -2.82 3.45 -20.53
C SER A 353 -1.32 3.35 -20.82
N TYR A 354 -0.99 3.12 -22.09
CA TYR A 354 0.37 3.27 -22.58
C TYR A 354 0.50 4.61 -23.33
N ASN A 355 1.53 5.38 -23.00
CA ASN A 355 1.86 6.63 -23.66
C ASN A 355 3.38 6.86 -23.66
N GLU A 356 4.03 6.57 -24.79
CA GLU A 356 5.48 6.73 -25.00
C GLU A 356 5.99 8.16 -24.75
N ALA A 357 5.12 9.17 -24.92
CA ALA A 357 5.49 10.57 -24.67
C ALA A 357 5.37 10.97 -23.19
N SER A 358 4.92 10.07 -22.31
CA SER A 358 4.78 10.27 -20.87
C SER A 358 5.94 9.61 -20.12
N TYR A 359 6.25 10.12 -18.92
CA TYR A 359 7.24 9.53 -18.02
C TYR A 359 7.05 8.01 -17.86
N ASP A 360 8.12 7.22 -18.10
CA ASP A 360 8.14 5.75 -18.02
C ASP A 360 6.93 5.08 -18.71
N GLY A 361 6.64 5.52 -19.94
CA GLY A 361 5.55 5.04 -20.79
C GLY A 361 4.15 5.37 -20.27
N GLY A 362 4.02 6.21 -19.24
CA GLY A 362 2.75 6.43 -18.54
C GLY A 362 2.55 5.52 -17.32
N THR A 363 3.61 5.02 -16.69
CA THR A 363 3.50 4.30 -15.41
C THR A 363 2.93 5.22 -14.32
N LEU A 364 1.94 4.74 -13.55
CA LEU A 364 1.27 5.56 -12.52
C LEU A 364 2.16 5.80 -11.28
N PHE A 365 2.13 7.03 -10.78
CA PHE A 365 2.71 7.37 -9.49
C PHE A 365 1.78 6.94 -8.35
N VAL A 366 2.10 5.82 -7.72
CA VAL A 366 1.33 5.20 -6.60
C VAL A 366 2.07 5.20 -5.26
N ARG A 367 3.21 5.88 -5.17
CA ARG A 367 4.19 5.71 -4.07
C ARG A 367 3.86 6.49 -2.79
N TRP A 368 2.78 7.27 -2.77
CA TRP A 368 2.30 7.93 -1.55
C TRP A 368 1.41 7.04 -0.66
N GLY A 369 1.19 5.81 -1.12
CA GLY A 369 0.32 4.85 -0.46
C GLY A 369 0.54 3.43 -0.94
N THR A 370 -0.41 2.57 -0.62
CA THR A 370 -0.48 1.25 -1.25
C THR A 370 -1.14 1.40 -2.63
N PRO A 371 -0.66 0.70 -3.68
CA PRO A 371 -1.30 0.72 -4.99
C PRO A 371 -2.79 0.35 -4.92
N GLN A 372 -3.64 1.07 -5.66
CA GLN A 372 -5.11 0.94 -5.58
C GLN A 372 -5.69 -0.14 -6.53
N MET A 373 -4.91 -0.65 -7.48
CA MET A 373 -5.37 -1.57 -8.51
C MET A 373 -5.84 -2.90 -7.90
N PHE A 374 -6.92 -3.46 -8.44
CA PHE A 374 -7.57 -4.63 -7.85
C PHE A 374 -6.71 -5.90 -7.89
N ASN A 375 -5.74 -5.94 -8.81
CA ASN A 375 -4.83 -7.06 -9.01
C ASN A 375 -3.40 -6.75 -8.53
N SER A 376 -3.20 -5.72 -7.71
CA SER A 376 -1.90 -5.50 -7.05
C SER A 376 -1.71 -6.54 -5.94
N PHE A 377 -1.17 -7.70 -6.31
CA PHE A 377 -0.98 -8.82 -5.39
C PHE A 377 0.29 -8.65 -4.53
N GLN A 378 1.07 -9.70 -4.32
CA GLN A 378 2.23 -9.65 -3.43
C GLN A 378 3.42 -8.96 -4.10
N VAL A 379 3.56 -9.14 -5.41
CA VAL A 379 4.47 -8.41 -6.29
C VAL A 379 3.63 -7.39 -7.05
N GLN A 380 3.97 -6.11 -6.93
CA GLN A 380 3.14 -5.00 -7.40
C GLN A 380 3.64 -4.54 -8.76
N ASP A 381 2.85 -4.78 -9.82
CA ASP A 381 3.16 -4.31 -11.18
C ASP A 381 1.92 -3.87 -11.98
N SER A 382 0.75 -3.79 -11.33
CA SER A 382 -0.48 -3.38 -12.00
C SER A 382 -0.50 -1.89 -12.37
N GLU A 383 0.44 -1.10 -11.85
CA GLU A 383 0.57 0.35 -12.11
C GLU A 383 1.38 0.66 -13.37
N LEU A 384 2.09 -0.33 -13.89
CA LEU A 384 3.05 -0.13 -14.97
C LEU A 384 2.31 0.26 -16.26
N ALA A 385 2.98 1.09 -17.06
CA ALA A 385 2.48 1.58 -18.33
C ALA A 385 1.89 0.47 -19.20
N GLY A 386 0.66 0.66 -19.68
CA GLY A 386 0.00 -0.26 -20.60
C GLY A 386 -0.43 -1.62 -20.02
N THR A 387 -0.15 -1.91 -18.75
CA THR A 387 -0.48 -3.21 -18.15
C THR A 387 -1.99 -3.47 -18.15
N LYS A 388 -2.38 -4.61 -18.69
CA LYS A 388 -3.71 -5.20 -18.55
C LYS A 388 -3.60 -6.40 -17.63
N SER A 389 -4.42 -6.42 -16.58
CA SER A 389 -4.39 -7.51 -15.61
C SER A 389 -5.77 -8.12 -15.41
N ILE A 390 -5.83 -9.44 -15.38
CA ILE A 390 -7.01 -10.20 -14.94
C ILE A 390 -6.62 -11.10 -13.78
N GLY A 391 -7.34 -10.96 -12.67
CA GLY A 391 -7.05 -11.66 -11.43
C GLY A 391 -8.28 -12.33 -10.86
N VAL A 392 -8.09 -13.49 -10.24
CA VAL A 392 -9.12 -14.21 -9.51
C VAL A 392 -8.60 -14.59 -8.14
N GLY A 393 -9.49 -14.80 -7.18
CA GLY A 393 -9.09 -15.35 -5.90
C GLY A 393 -10.23 -15.87 -5.06
N ALA A 394 -9.85 -16.69 -4.09
CA ALA A 394 -10.73 -17.30 -3.11
C ALA A 394 -10.13 -17.13 -1.71
N GLN A 395 -10.95 -16.77 -0.74
CA GLN A 395 -10.58 -16.68 0.67
C GLN A 395 -11.60 -17.48 1.50
N PHE A 396 -11.10 -18.17 2.52
CA PHE A 396 -11.90 -19.00 3.40
C PHE A 396 -11.55 -18.68 4.86
N ASP A 397 -12.56 -18.31 5.64
CA ASP A 397 -12.50 -18.38 7.10
C ASP A 397 -12.80 -19.82 7.53
N LEU A 398 -11.75 -20.54 7.93
CA LEU A 398 -11.87 -21.95 8.29
C LEU A 398 -12.61 -22.16 9.63
N GLY A 399 -12.69 -21.13 10.47
CA GLY A 399 -13.48 -21.17 11.70
C GLY A 399 -14.97 -21.08 11.40
N ALA A 400 -15.37 -20.16 10.52
CA ALA A 400 -16.75 -20.05 10.04
C ALA A 400 -17.22 -21.32 9.30
N LEU A 401 -16.30 -22.04 8.65
CA LEU A 401 -16.56 -23.33 8.00
C LEU A 401 -16.52 -24.53 8.96
N GLY A 402 -16.18 -24.34 10.24
CA GLY A 402 -16.08 -25.41 11.24
C GLY A 402 -14.91 -26.38 11.01
N ILE A 403 -13.86 -25.94 10.31
CA ILE A 403 -12.67 -26.74 9.98
C ILE A 403 -11.54 -26.48 10.98
N LEU A 404 -11.18 -25.21 11.18
CA LEU A 404 -10.11 -24.80 12.08
C LEU A 404 -10.31 -23.35 12.55
N ASP A 405 -10.59 -23.19 13.84
CA ASP A 405 -10.85 -21.88 14.44
C ASP A 405 -9.70 -20.89 14.24
N SER A 406 -10.06 -19.60 14.14
CA SER A 406 -9.12 -18.48 14.05
C SER A 406 -8.11 -18.57 12.89
N THR A 407 -8.48 -19.30 11.83
CA THR A 407 -7.62 -19.53 10.65
C THR A 407 -8.27 -19.01 9.39
N VAL A 408 -7.53 -18.20 8.64
CA VAL A 408 -7.93 -17.72 7.31
C VAL A 408 -6.90 -18.18 6.29
N ILE A 409 -7.37 -18.72 5.17
CA ILE A 409 -6.53 -19.04 4.01
C ILE A 409 -7.02 -18.28 2.78
N ARG A 410 -6.09 -17.94 1.89
CA ARG A 410 -6.40 -17.24 0.64
C ARG A 410 -5.52 -17.74 -0.49
N PHE A 411 -6.15 -17.95 -1.65
CA PHE A 411 -5.50 -18.27 -2.91
C PHE A 411 -5.84 -17.19 -3.93
N ARG A 412 -4.86 -16.72 -4.70
CA ARG A 412 -5.10 -15.80 -5.80
C ARG A 412 -4.21 -16.12 -6.98
N TYR A 413 -4.69 -15.83 -8.17
CA TYR A 413 -3.94 -15.94 -9.41
C TYR A 413 -4.24 -14.73 -10.29
N ALA A 414 -3.22 -14.13 -10.88
CA ALA A 414 -3.38 -13.04 -11.84
C ALA A 414 -2.43 -13.21 -13.02
N ASN A 415 -2.90 -12.81 -14.19
CA ASN A 415 -2.06 -12.57 -15.36
C ASN A 415 -1.92 -11.06 -15.56
N TYR A 416 -0.73 -10.65 -15.98
CA TYR A 416 -0.37 -9.28 -16.33
C TYR A 416 0.21 -9.32 -17.74
N ASP A 417 -0.59 -8.82 -18.68
CA ASP A 417 -0.26 -8.61 -20.09
C ASP A 417 0.28 -7.18 -20.20
N MET A 418 1.58 -7.05 -20.46
CA MET A 418 2.29 -5.78 -20.51
C MET A 418 2.66 -5.45 -21.95
N PRO A 419 2.77 -4.16 -22.33
CA PRO A 419 3.23 -3.81 -23.66
C PRO A 419 4.60 -4.40 -23.92
N ASP A 420 4.74 -5.10 -25.04
CA ASP A 420 5.93 -5.89 -25.33
C ASP A 420 6.37 -5.81 -26.80
N ASP A 421 5.76 -4.90 -27.56
CA ASP A 421 6.13 -4.58 -28.94
C ASP A 421 7.53 -3.97 -29.02
N LEU A 422 8.28 -4.34 -30.07
CA LEU A 422 9.66 -3.91 -30.24
C LEU A 422 9.82 -2.39 -30.36
N ASP A 423 8.84 -1.67 -30.91
CA ASP A 423 8.91 -0.22 -31.12
C ASP A 423 8.63 0.61 -29.86
N MET A 424 8.14 -0.02 -28.79
CA MET A 424 7.85 0.61 -27.51
C MET A 424 9.12 0.70 -26.64
N ILE A 425 9.59 1.91 -26.35
CA ILE A 425 10.77 2.13 -25.48
C ILE A 425 10.46 1.63 -24.06
N ASP A 426 9.19 1.61 -23.68
CA ASP A 426 8.72 1.19 -22.37
C ASP A 426 8.20 -0.24 -22.27
N ALA A 427 8.51 -1.09 -23.26
CA ALA A 427 8.17 -2.51 -23.28
C ALA A 427 8.68 -3.29 -22.05
N ARG A 428 7.90 -4.29 -21.60
CA ARG A 428 8.16 -5.11 -20.40
C ARG A 428 7.73 -6.56 -20.61
N GLN A 429 8.14 -7.42 -19.68
CA GLN A 429 7.80 -8.84 -19.71
C GLN A 429 6.41 -9.10 -19.15
N ASP A 430 5.60 -9.80 -19.93
CA ASP A 430 4.40 -10.48 -19.44
C ASP A 430 4.73 -11.39 -18.28
N ARG A 431 3.79 -11.47 -17.34
CA ARG A 431 3.93 -12.36 -16.20
C ARG A 431 2.61 -12.86 -15.63
N SER A 432 2.70 -13.91 -14.84
CA SER A 432 1.61 -14.36 -13.98
C SER A 432 2.08 -14.49 -12.53
N GLU A 433 1.15 -14.38 -11.58
CA GLU A 433 1.44 -14.49 -10.14
C GLU A 433 0.42 -15.39 -9.47
N ALA A 434 0.88 -16.47 -8.85
CA ALA A 434 0.09 -17.31 -7.97
C ALA A 434 0.47 -17.02 -6.52
N THR A 435 -0.52 -16.69 -5.67
CA THR A 435 -0.29 -16.40 -4.25
C THR A 435 -1.07 -17.33 -3.32
N PHE A 436 -0.44 -17.68 -2.21
CA PHE A 436 -1.06 -18.34 -1.07
C PHE A 436 -0.78 -17.54 0.20
N ASP A 437 -1.82 -17.22 0.94
CA ASP A 437 -1.72 -16.59 2.26
C ASP A 437 -2.40 -17.47 3.32
N LEU A 438 -1.76 -17.63 4.47
CA LEU A 438 -2.31 -18.25 5.67
C LEU A 438 -2.15 -17.30 6.84
N ARG A 439 -3.21 -17.14 7.63
CA ARG A 439 -3.15 -16.45 8.93
C ARG A 439 -3.78 -17.32 10.00
N TYR A 440 -3.07 -17.49 11.11
CA TYR A 440 -3.59 -18.05 12.35
C TYR A 440 -3.53 -16.99 13.45
N SER A 441 -4.66 -16.72 14.09
CA SER A 441 -4.74 -15.78 15.22
C SER A 441 -5.00 -16.55 16.50
N PHE A 442 -4.20 -16.31 17.51
CA PHE A 442 -4.43 -16.91 18.82
C PHE A 442 -5.55 -16.13 19.51
N THR A 443 -6.51 -16.86 20.06
CA THR A 443 -7.65 -16.29 20.78
C THR A 443 -7.61 -16.76 22.22
N LYS A 444 -8.07 -15.92 23.14
CA LYS A 444 -8.10 -16.28 24.56
C LYS A 444 -9.24 -17.25 24.86
N SER A 445 -8.94 -18.55 24.95
CA SER A 445 -9.79 -19.49 25.68
C SER A 445 -9.38 -19.50 27.17
N SER A 446 -10.32 -19.33 28.09
CA SER A 446 -10.10 -19.07 29.52
C SER A 446 -9.13 -20.03 30.24
N GLY A 447 -8.40 -19.53 31.25
CA GLY A 447 -7.67 -20.34 32.25
C GLY A 447 -6.16 -20.05 32.29
N PHE A 448 -5.65 -19.54 33.42
CA PHE A 448 -4.25 -19.13 33.58
C PHE A 448 -3.35 -20.36 33.85
N GLY A 449 -2.71 -20.89 32.80
CA GLY A 449 -1.65 -21.91 32.86
C GLY A 449 -0.49 -21.58 31.92
N ILE A 450 0.63 -22.31 32.00
CA ILE A 450 1.80 -22.15 31.09
C ILE A 450 1.46 -22.42 29.60
N PHE A 451 0.22 -22.84 29.32
CA PHE A 451 -0.36 -23.12 28.01
C PHE A 451 -1.53 -22.17 27.67
N THR A 452 -1.68 -21.03 28.36
CA THR A 452 -2.75 -20.06 28.05
C THR A 452 -2.50 -19.45 26.67
N GLN A 453 -3.52 -19.45 25.80
CA GLN A 453 -3.44 -18.81 24.48
C GLN A 453 -3.29 -17.29 24.62
N MET A 454 -2.38 -16.70 23.83
CA MET A 454 -2.11 -15.26 23.84
C MET A 454 -3.12 -14.53 22.96
N ASP A 455 -3.94 -13.67 23.55
CA ASP A 455 -4.78 -12.74 22.78
C ASP A 455 -3.90 -11.70 22.07
N GLY A 456 -4.20 -11.36 20.81
CA GLY A 456 -3.42 -10.42 20.01
C GLY A 456 -2.17 -10.99 19.33
N LEU A 457 -1.79 -12.26 19.59
CA LEU A 457 -0.74 -12.95 18.85
C LEU A 457 -1.30 -13.51 17.52
N SER A 458 -0.60 -13.30 16.41
CA SER A 458 -0.93 -13.95 15.14
C SER A 458 0.31 -14.32 14.34
N ILE A 459 0.20 -15.39 13.55
CA ILE A 459 1.21 -15.82 12.59
C ILE A 459 0.61 -15.71 11.21
N GLN A 460 1.32 -15.02 10.31
CA GLN A 460 0.97 -14.91 8.91
C GLN A 460 2.09 -15.46 8.05
N PHE A 461 1.76 -16.35 7.13
CA PHE A 461 2.65 -16.85 6.09
C PHE A 461 2.09 -16.46 4.72
N ARG A 462 2.96 -16.01 3.82
CA ARG A 462 2.58 -15.62 2.46
C ARG A 462 3.61 -16.12 1.47
N LEU A 463 3.15 -16.71 0.38
CA LEU A 463 3.96 -17.21 -0.71
C LEU A 463 3.43 -16.63 -2.02
N ALA A 464 4.33 -16.15 -2.87
CA ALA A 464 4.04 -15.84 -4.25
C ALA A 464 5.03 -16.58 -5.15
N TYR A 465 4.51 -17.15 -6.23
CA TYR A 465 5.30 -17.64 -7.35
C TYR A 465 4.95 -16.76 -8.55
N ASP A 466 5.97 -16.15 -9.11
CA ASP A 466 5.88 -15.24 -10.24
C ASP A 466 6.56 -15.91 -11.44
N ASP A 467 5.84 -16.00 -12.54
CA ASP A 467 6.27 -16.65 -13.79
C ASP A 467 6.34 -15.60 -14.89
N PHE A 468 7.51 -15.44 -15.51
CA PHE A 468 7.76 -14.42 -16.51
C PHE A 468 7.94 -15.04 -17.89
N LYS A 469 7.40 -14.39 -18.92
CA LYS A 469 7.78 -14.72 -20.30
C LYS A 469 9.19 -14.22 -20.58
N THR A 470 10.01 -15.07 -21.17
CA THR A 470 11.43 -14.78 -21.45
C THR A 470 11.76 -14.83 -22.95
N ASP A 471 10.77 -15.10 -23.80
CA ASP A 471 10.92 -15.30 -25.26
C ASP A 471 10.90 -14.01 -26.09
N TYR A 472 11.31 -12.89 -25.49
CA TYR A 472 11.40 -11.58 -26.15
C TYR A 472 12.56 -11.49 -27.13
N ASP A 473 12.35 -10.81 -28.26
CA ASP A 473 13.41 -10.51 -29.24
C ASP A 473 14.26 -9.32 -28.75
N LEU A 474 15.07 -9.59 -27.73
CA LEU A 474 15.89 -8.59 -27.04
C LEU A 474 17.04 -8.09 -27.92
N GLU A 475 17.48 -8.87 -28.92
CA GLU A 475 18.45 -8.43 -29.92
C GLU A 475 17.85 -7.36 -30.82
N ALA A 476 16.66 -7.60 -31.38
CA ALA A 476 15.97 -6.60 -32.20
C ALA A 476 15.58 -5.36 -31.37
N TYR A 477 15.18 -5.56 -30.11
CA TYR A 477 14.88 -4.46 -29.19
C TYR A 477 16.12 -3.59 -28.94
N LYS A 478 17.27 -4.22 -28.68
CA LYS A 478 18.57 -3.54 -28.53
C LYS A 478 18.98 -2.82 -29.81
N GLU A 479 18.81 -3.45 -30.98
CA GLU A 479 19.15 -2.83 -32.26
C GLU A 479 18.30 -1.57 -32.50
N LEU A 480 17.02 -1.61 -32.15
CA LEU A 480 16.10 -0.49 -32.37
C LEU A 480 16.33 0.66 -31.39
N HIS A 481 16.55 0.36 -30.11
CA HIS A 481 16.60 1.38 -29.04
C HIS A 481 18.00 1.72 -28.52
N GLY A 482 19.02 0.92 -28.87
CA GLY A 482 20.41 1.15 -28.46
C GLY A 482 20.71 0.78 -27.00
N TYR A 483 19.80 0.13 -26.28
CA TYR A 483 20.00 -0.31 -24.89
C TYR A 483 20.56 -1.73 -24.84
N ASN A 484 21.60 -1.93 -24.03
CA ASN A 484 22.07 -3.28 -23.74
C ASN A 484 21.18 -3.91 -22.67
N VAL A 485 20.44 -4.96 -23.05
CA VAL A 485 19.83 -5.90 -22.11
C VAL A 485 20.73 -7.12 -22.05
N PHE A 486 21.21 -7.49 -20.86
CA PHE A 486 22.08 -8.66 -20.68
C PHE A 486 21.36 -9.82 -19.97
N SER A 487 20.31 -9.50 -19.24
CA SER A 487 19.42 -10.49 -18.66
C SER A 487 18.02 -9.92 -18.49
N VAL A 488 17.04 -10.82 -18.41
CA VAL A 488 15.65 -10.50 -18.08
C VAL A 488 15.19 -11.31 -16.88
N THR A 489 14.14 -10.85 -16.20
CA THR A 489 13.60 -11.54 -15.03
C THR A 489 13.00 -12.87 -15.47
N ASP A 490 13.38 -13.95 -14.80
CA ASP A 490 12.78 -15.27 -14.98
C ASP A 490 11.88 -15.55 -13.78
N ASP A 491 11.44 -16.80 -13.63
CA ASP A 491 10.62 -17.22 -12.51
C ASP A 491 11.25 -16.92 -11.15
N PHE A 492 10.40 -16.59 -10.17
CA PHE A 492 10.86 -16.42 -8.80
C PHE A 492 9.82 -16.77 -7.75
N VAL A 493 10.32 -17.03 -6.55
CA VAL A 493 9.49 -17.26 -5.36
C VAL A 493 9.74 -16.15 -4.35
N ASP A 494 8.66 -15.56 -3.82
CA ASP A 494 8.68 -14.57 -2.73
C ASP A 494 7.93 -15.14 -1.51
N ALA A 495 8.67 -15.43 -0.44
CA ALA A 495 8.13 -15.97 0.81
C ALA A 495 8.21 -14.92 1.92
N ARG A 496 7.15 -14.78 2.70
CA ARG A 496 7.05 -13.85 3.83
C ARG A 496 6.48 -14.53 5.06
N ILE A 497 7.02 -14.18 6.22
CA ILE A 497 6.46 -14.55 7.52
C ILE A 497 6.37 -13.33 8.42
N TYR A 498 5.25 -13.20 9.12
CA TYR A 498 5.02 -12.23 10.19
C TYR A 498 4.54 -12.95 11.44
N ILE A 499 5.14 -12.63 12.57
CA ILE A 499 4.66 -13.03 13.90
C ILE A 499 4.41 -11.75 14.67
N ASP A 500 3.14 -11.44 14.87
CA ASP A 500 2.68 -10.16 15.41
C ASP A 500 2.06 -10.36 16.78
N TYR A 501 2.41 -9.50 17.73
CA TYR A 501 1.73 -9.35 19.00
C TYR A 501 1.24 -7.90 19.12
N ILE A 502 -0.09 -7.72 19.08
CA ILE A 502 -0.76 -6.41 19.15
C ILE A 502 -1.36 -6.26 20.56
N PHE A 503 -1.16 -5.09 21.19
CA PHE A 503 -1.66 -4.81 22.55
C PHE A 503 -1.93 -3.33 22.81
#